data_AF-A0A938MHS1-F1
#
_entry.id   AF-A0A938MHS1-F1
#
_cell.length_a   1.000
_cell.length_b   1.000
_cell.length_c   1.000
_cell.angle_alpha   90.00
_cell.angle_beta   90.00
_cell.angle_gamma   90.00
#
_symmetry.space_group_name_H-M   'P 1'
#
loop_
_entity.id
_entity.type
_entity.pdbx_description
1 polymer ?
#
loop_
_entity_poly.entity_id
_entity_poly.type
_entity_poly.pdbx_seq_one_letter_code
_entity_poly.pdbx_strand_id
1 'polypeptide(L)'
;MLETKQCECEALSEAGKAQRLREFLARLRGVPGALTPALHAAQDTFGALTQPVQQLVADELGLTLAEVYEVATFYSFFTLKPKGRHVVRVCFGTACYVRGAARVLDRLQAELRIKVGDTTEDGEFSLELCRCLGACGLAPVITVDGHIEPEVSPTGVPYILAKHREAARPSVPVTRHPSPVTRLRAALRSASAPKVEKIFVCGGTGCKSAGCDAVREAIERELSAALLDGRVKLAVTGCFGSCALGPVMLTQPDGVFYQRVRPEDAAAIVRRHVLGGKPVSRLLHSPDQPRMADISFFSRQQRLVRQNTGALDAESMDDYLAVGGFQALKKALAMKPAEVVEI
;
A
#
# COMPACT_ATOMS: atom_id res chain seq x y z
N MET A 1 -26.95 -7.79 7.68
CA MET A 1 -27.56 -6.68 6.91
C MET A 1 -27.03 -5.39 7.52
N LEU A 2 -26.04 -4.77 6.91
CA LEU A 2 -25.52 -3.48 7.33
C LEU A 2 -26.37 -2.42 6.65
N GLU A 3 -27.16 -1.67 7.43
CA GLU A 3 -27.92 -0.52 6.94
C GLU A 3 -26.96 0.48 6.31
N THR A 4 -27.05 0.63 4.99
CA THR A 4 -26.50 1.76 4.26
C THR A 4 -27.22 3.01 4.74
N LYS A 5 -26.65 3.73 5.72
CA LYS A 5 -27.00 5.13 5.91
C LYS A 5 -26.57 5.86 4.64
N GLN A 6 -27.53 6.07 3.73
CA GLN A 6 -27.38 7.01 2.64
C GLN A 6 -26.92 8.34 3.22
N CYS A 7 -25.92 8.95 2.61
CA CYS A 7 -25.41 10.24 3.04
C CYS A 7 -26.53 11.28 2.86
N GLU A 8 -27.17 11.71 3.95
CA GLU A 8 -28.26 12.70 3.98
C GLU A 8 -27.89 14.07 3.37
N CYS A 9 -26.65 14.26 2.93
CA CYS A 9 -26.12 15.50 2.37
C CYS A 9 -26.57 15.75 0.92
N GLU A 10 -26.93 14.72 0.14
CA GLU A 10 -27.38 14.89 -1.26
C GLU A 10 -28.78 15.52 -1.37
N ALA A 11 -29.58 15.48 -0.29
CA ALA A 11 -30.97 15.95 -0.27
C ALA A 11 -31.16 17.35 0.37
N LEU A 12 -30.09 18.00 0.84
CA LEU A 12 -30.16 19.29 1.53
C LEU A 12 -29.89 20.45 0.55
N SER A 13 -30.66 21.53 0.67
CA SER A 13 -30.37 22.80 -0.01
C SER A 13 -29.01 23.36 0.45
N GLU A 14 -28.37 24.19 -0.36
CA GLU A 14 -27.07 24.81 -0.03
C GLU A 14 -27.09 25.53 1.33
N ALA A 15 -28.24 26.10 1.72
CA ALA A 15 -28.43 26.70 3.04
C ALA A 15 -28.44 25.67 4.19
N GLY A 16 -29.05 24.50 3.98
CA GLY A 16 -29.07 23.41 4.97
C GLY A 16 -27.70 22.76 5.17
N LYS A 17 -26.91 22.61 4.09
CA LYS A 17 -25.52 22.16 4.13
C LYS A 17 -24.63 23.13 4.92
N ALA A 18 -24.78 24.43 4.68
CA ALA A 18 -24.02 25.46 5.39
C ALA A 18 -24.32 25.46 6.90
N GLN A 19 -25.59 25.29 7.28
CA GLN A 19 -25.97 25.21 8.70
C GLN A 19 -25.36 23.98 9.39
N ARG A 20 -25.44 22.80 8.77
CA ARG A 20 -24.84 21.57 9.29
C ARG A 20 -23.32 21.70 9.46
N LEU A 21 -22.65 22.36 8.51
CA LEU A 21 -21.22 22.62 8.61
C LEU A 21 -20.91 23.57 9.77
N ARG A 22 -21.65 24.68 9.94
CA ARG A 22 -21.45 25.60 11.08
C ARG A 22 -21.60 24.91 12.42
N GLU A 23 -22.61 24.06 12.58
CA GLU A 23 -22.81 23.29 13.83
C GLU A 23 -21.62 22.37 14.14
N PHE A 24 -20.99 21.79 13.12
CA PHE A 24 -19.80 20.97 13.27
C PHE A 24 -18.55 21.82 13.59
N LEU A 25 -18.36 22.93 12.87
CA LEU A 25 -17.23 23.85 13.07
C LEU A 25 -17.25 24.51 14.45
N ALA A 26 -18.43 24.82 14.99
CA ALA A 26 -18.59 25.36 16.34
C ALA A 26 -17.98 24.47 17.42
N ARG A 27 -18.00 23.13 17.23
CA ARG A 27 -17.40 22.15 18.16
C ARG A 27 -15.88 22.08 18.06
N LEU A 28 -15.31 22.56 16.96
CA LEU A 28 -13.87 22.53 16.69
C LEU A 28 -13.17 23.85 17.06
N ARG A 29 -13.93 24.90 17.43
CA ARG A 29 -13.36 26.17 17.86
C ARG A 29 -12.44 25.99 19.08
N GLY A 30 -11.24 26.57 19.01
CA GLY A 30 -10.25 26.55 20.09
C GLY A 30 -9.43 25.26 20.20
N VAL A 31 -9.68 24.26 19.35
CA VAL A 31 -8.86 23.04 19.31
C VAL A 31 -7.62 23.30 18.43
N PRO A 32 -6.39 23.05 18.92
CA PRO A 32 -5.19 23.15 18.10
C PRO A 32 -5.28 22.21 16.89
N GLY A 33 -5.03 22.72 15.68
CA GLY A 33 -5.09 21.93 14.44
C GLY A 33 -6.50 21.67 13.88
N ALA A 34 -7.52 22.43 14.31
CA ALA A 34 -8.90 22.28 13.86
C ALA A 34 -9.14 22.50 12.35
N LEU A 35 -8.23 23.20 11.65
CA LEU A 35 -8.40 23.60 10.25
C LEU A 35 -8.48 22.41 9.28
N THR A 36 -7.60 21.42 9.39
CA THR A 36 -7.61 20.26 8.49
C THR A 36 -8.90 19.41 8.65
N PRO A 37 -9.34 19.04 9.87
CA PRO A 37 -10.64 18.39 10.07
C PRO A 37 -11.83 19.22 9.56
N ALA A 38 -11.79 20.55 9.73
CA ALA A 38 -12.81 21.45 9.23
C ALA A 38 -12.91 21.43 7.69
N LEU A 39 -11.77 21.49 7.00
CA LEU A 39 -11.71 21.41 5.54
C LEU A 39 -12.17 20.05 5.02
N HIS A 40 -11.87 18.95 5.72
CA HIS A 40 -12.41 17.63 5.38
C HIS A 40 -13.94 17.59 5.50
N ALA A 41 -14.49 18.09 6.61
CA ALA A 41 -15.95 18.12 6.80
C ALA A 41 -16.65 19.02 5.77
N ALA A 42 -16.03 20.15 5.43
CA ALA A 42 -16.52 21.05 4.40
C ALA A 42 -16.51 20.40 3.01
N GLN A 43 -15.42 19.72 2.64
CA GLN A 43 -15.33 18.98 1.38
C GLN A 43 -16.31 17.81 1.32
N ASP A 44 -16.52 17.08 2.42
CA ASP A 44 -17.49 15.98 2.48
C ASP A 44 -18.94 16.47 2.32
N THR A 45 -19.22 17.70 2.77
CA THR A 45 -20.56 18.30 2.72
C THR A 45 -20.87 18.95 1.37
N PHE A 46 -19.89 19.67 0.79
CA PHE A 46 -20.07 20.47 -0.42
C PHE A 46 -19.42 19.85 -1.68
N GLY A 47 -18.67 18.75 -1.54
CA GLY A 47 -17.93 18.09 -2.62
C GLY A 47 -16.67 18.82 -3.07
N ALA A 48 -16.61 20.15 -2.93
CA ALA A 48 -15.44 20.97 -3.20
C ALA A 48 -15.37 22.19 -2.27
N LEU A 49 -14.14 22.63 -2.01
CA LEU A 49 -13.79 23.80 -1.20
C LEU A 49 -13.73 25.04 -2.09
N THR A 50 -14.89 25.48 -2.56
CA THR A 50 -15.01 26.74 -3.30
C THR A 50 -14.72 27.95 -2.38
N GLN A 51 -14.43 29.11 -2.96
CA GLN A 51 -14.13 30.32 -2.18
C GLN A 51 -15.20 30.66 -1.13
N PRO A 52 -16.52 30.56 -1.40
CA PRO A 52 -17.54 30.77 -0.37
C PRO A 52 -17.47 29.78 0.79
N VAL A 53 -17.13 28.51 0.50
CA VAL A 53 -16.99 27.46 1.53
C VAL A 53 -15.73 27.70 2.38
N GLN A 54 -14.63 28.14 1.75
CA GLN A 54 -13.42 28.52 2.48
C GLN A 54 -13.65 29.73 3.37
N GLN A 55 -14.39 30.74 2.88
CA GLN A 55 -14.76 31.91 3.67
C GLN A 55 -15.61 31.51 4.89
N LEU A 56 -16.58 30.62 4.71
CA LEU A 56 -17.39 30.10 5.81
C LEU A 56 -16.53 29.42 6.89
N VAL A 57 -15.51 28.65 6.49
CA VAL A 57 -14.58 28.00 7.44
C VAL A 57 -13.70 29.04 8.14
N ALA A 58 -13.21 30.04 7.41
CA ALA A 58 -12.41 31.14 7.95
C ALA A 58 -13.18 31.92 9.02
N ASP A 59 -14.41 32.34 8.71
CA ASP A 59 -15.28 33.11 9.59
C ASP A 59 -15.62 32.32 10.88
N GLU A 60 -15.91 31.03 10.74
CA GLU A 60 -16.29 30.18 11.87
C GLU A 60 -15.12 29.80 12.79
N LEU A 61 -13.90 29.68 12.25
CA LEU A 61 -12.70 29.37 13.03
C LEU A 61 -11.94 30.62 13.51
N GLY A 62 -12.36 31.81 13.09
CA GLY A 62 -11.66 33.06 13.40
C GLY A 62 -10.29 33.16 12.74
N LEU A 63 -10.13 32.58 11.55
CA LEU A 63 -8.91 32.59 10.73
C LEU A 63 -9.08 33.52 9.53
N THR A 64 -7.97 33.90 8.91
CA THR A 64 -8.00 34.64 7.64
C THR A 64 -8.25 33.70 6.45
N LEU A 65 -8.84 34.22 5.37
CA LEU A 65 -9.01 33.45 4.14
C LEU A 65 -7.67 32.96 3.57
N ALA A 66 -6.59 33.73 3.75
CA ALA A 66 -5.25 33.37 3.29
C ALA A 66 -4.74 32.09 3.97
N GLU A 67 -4.87 31.98 5.30
CA GLU A 67 -4.45 30.79 6.06
C GLU A 67 -5.22 29.54 5.63
N VAL A 68 -6.53 29.68 5.39
CA VAL A 68 -7.37 28.58 4.89
C VAL A 68 -6.97 28.18 3.48
N TYR A 69 -6.73 29.16 2.60
CA TYR A 69 -6.35 28.93 1.22
C TYR A 69 -4.97 28.27 1.08
N GLU A 70 -3.99 28.67 1.89
CA GLU A 70 -2.66 28.04 1.93
C GLU A 70 -2.76 26.55 2.26
N VAL A 71 -3.52 26.18 3.30
CA VAL A 71 -3.69 24.77 3.67
C VAL A 71 -4.51 24.00 2.63
N ALA A 72 -5.56 24.62 2.08
CA ALA A 72 -6.39 23.99 1.05
C ALA A 72 -5.64 23.76 -0.27
N THR A 73 -4.62 24.57 -0.58
CA THR A 73 -3.79 24.44 -1.80
C THR A 73 -2.55 23.58 -1.59
N PHE A 74 -2.02 23.52 -0.36
CA PHE A 74 -0.86 22.71 -0.03
C PHE A 74 -1.12 21.20 -0.13
N TYR A 75 -2.28 20.73 0.34
CA TYR A 75 -2.63 19.31 0.31
C TYR A 75 -3.40 18.94 -0.97
N SER A 76 -2.85 18.02 -1.76
CA SER A 76 -3.47 17.49 -2.98
C SER A 76 -4.79 16.74 -2.77
N PHE A 77 -5.15 16.43 -1.53
CA PHE A 77 -6.42 15.80 -1.17
C PHE A 77 -7.60 16.78 -1.25
N PHE A 78 -7.33 18.07 -1.05
CA PHE A 78 -8.35 19.11 -1.10
C PHE A 78 -8.62 19.52 -2.54
N THR A 79 -9.91 19.66 -2.84
CA THR A 79 -10.45 19.92 -4.16
C THR A 79 -11.08 21.30 -4.14
N LEU A 80 -10.49 22.25 -4.86
CA LEU A 80 -10.95 23.65 -4.87
C LEU A 80 -12.09 23.90 -5.86
N LYS A 81 -12.21 23.07 -6.88
CA LYS A 81 -13.22 23.18 -7.95
C LYS A 81 -14.16 21.97 -7.90
N PRO A 82 -15.48 22.14 -8.09
CA PRO A 82 -16.41 21.03 -8.22
C PRO A 82 -15.94 20.03 -9.29
N LYS A 83 -15.88 18.76 -8.90
CA LYS A 83 -15.60 17.67 -9.85
C LYS A 83 -16.88 17.28 -10.55
N GLY A 84 -16.75 16.94 -11.83
CA GLY A 84 -17.83 16.37 -12.62
C GLY A 84 -18.24 15.01 -12.09
N ARG A 85 -19.30 14.46 -12.68
CA ARG A 85 -19.87 13.17 -12.33
C ARG A 85 -18.84 12.03 -12.39
N HIS A 86 -17.91 12.10 -13.34
CA HIS A 86 -16.86 11.12 -13.59
C HIS A 86 -15.48 11.77 -13.51
N VAL A 87 -14.58 11.19 -12.72
CA VAL A 87 -13.19 11.68 -12.61
C VAL A 87 -12.26 10.77 -13.40
N VAL A 88 -11.70 11.30 -14.48
CA VAL A 88 -10.69 10.64 -15.32
C VAL A 88 -9.31 11.02 -14.85
N ARG A 89 -8.52 10.04 -14.39
CA ARG A 89 -7.11 10.25 -14.00
C ARG A 89 -6.20 9.56 -14.98
N VAL A 90 -5.29 10.32 -15.58
CA VAL A 90 -4.29 9.79 -16.51
C VAL A 90 -2.99 9.52 -15.78
N CYS A 91 -2.46 8.30 -15.87
CA CYS A 91 -1.18 7.95 -15.27
C CYS A 91 -0.02 8.56 -16.08
N PHE A 92 0.78 9.39 -15.40
CA PHE A 92 2.00 10.00 -15.93
C PHE A 92 3.26 9.50 -15.21
N GLY A 93 3.21 8.25 -14.76
CA GLY A 93 4.38 7.54 -14.25
C GLY A 93 5.31 7.14 -15.39
N THR A 94 6.57 6.84 -15.09
CA THR A 94 7.62 6.60 -16.09
C THR A 94 7.23 5.59 -17.17
N ALA A 95 6.63 4.46 -16.78
CA ALA A 95 6.19 3.43 -17.72
C ALA A 95 5.08 3.92 -18.68
N CYS A 96 4.10 4.67 -18.17
CA CYS A 96 3.02 5.23 -18.98
C CYS A 96 3.54 6.38 -19.87
N TYR A 97 4.44 7.21 -19.34
CA TYR A 97 5.07 8.29 -20.09
C TYR A 97 5.82 7.77 -21.32
N VAL A 98 6.69 6.77 -21.14
CA VAL A 98 7.47 6.16 -22.23
C VAL A 98 6.57 5.46 -23.25
N ARG A 99 5.45 4.86 -22.81
CA ARG A 99 4.46 4.23 -23.69
C ARG A 99 3.49 5.23 -24.36
N GLY A 100 3.71 6.53 -24.21
CA GLY A 100 2.97 7.55 -24.93
C GLY A 100 1.67 8.01 -24.27
N ALA A 101 1.58 7.99 -22.93
CA ALA A 101 0.44 8.54 -22.19
C ALA A 101 0.14 10.02 -22.52
N ALA A 102 1.13 10.79 -22.99
CA ALA A 102 0.93 12.13 -23.51
C ALA A 102 -0.09 12.16 -24.66
N ARG A 103 -0.04 11.20 -25.59
CA ARG A 103 -0.98 11.12 -26.73
C ARG A 103 -2.40 10.80 -26.27
N VAL A 104 -2.52 9.98 -25.22
CA VAL A 104 -3.82 9.65 -24.60
C VAL A 104 -4.39 10.88 -23.91
N LEU A 105 -3.55 11.63 -23.19
CA LEU A 105 -3.93 12.88 -22.54
C LEU A 105 -4.38 13.94 -23.56
N ASP A 106 -3.62 14.13 -24.64
CA ASP A 106 -3.96 15.08 -25.71
C ASP A 106 -5.30 14.73 -26.36
N ARG A 107 -5.54 13.43 -26.59
CA ARG A 107 -6.82 12.97 -27.12
C ARG A 107 -7.98 13.18 -26.14
N LEU A 108 -7.78 12.91 -24.86
CA LEU A 108 -8.77 13.19 -23.81
C LEU A 108 -9.12 14.69 -23.74
N GLN A 109 -8.12 15.57 -23.81
CA GLN A 109 -8.34 17.01 -23.84
C GLN A 109 -9.09 17.46 -25.10
N ALA A 110 -8.81 16.85 -26.26
CA ALA A 110 -9.49 17.16 -27.51
C ALA A 110 -10.97 16.72 -27.53
N GLU A 111 -11.26 15.52 -27.03
CA GLU A 111 -12.62 14.97 -26.96
C GLU A 111 -13.48 15.72 -25.93
N LEU A 112 -12.94 15.98 -24.74
CA LEU A 112 -13.66 16.64 -23.65
C LEU A 112 -13.62 18.17 -23.75
N ARG A 113 -12.76 18.74 -24.60
CA ARG A 113 -12.51 20.19 -24.75
C ARG A 113 -12.16 20.91 -23.44
N ILE A 114 -11.47 20.21 -22.54
CA ILE A 114 -10.99 20.73 -21.24
C ILE A 114 -9.50 20.55 -21.09
N LYS A 115 -8.89 21.31 -20.17
CA LYS A 115 -7.50 21.13 -19.76
C LYS A 115 -7.40 20.23 -18.52
N VAL A 116 -6.19 19.79 -18.22
CA VAL A 116 -5.92 19.08 -16.96
C VAL A 116 -6.25 19.99 -15.77
N GLY A 117 -7.04 19.45 -14.84
CA GLY A 117 -7.50 20.13 -13.62
C GLY A 117 -8.86 20.81 -13.79
N ASP A 118 -9.45 20.78 -14.99
CA ASP A 118 -10.77 21.34 -15.26
C ASP A 118 -11.84 20.26 -15.36
N THR A 119 -13.08 20.73 -15.30
CA THR A 119 -14.31 19.94 -15.44
C THR A 119 -15.06 20.44 -16.67
N THR A 120 -15.70 19.54 -17.41
CA THR A 120 -16.52 19.87 -18.56
C THR A 120 -17.72 20.76 -18.19
N GLU A 121 -18.19 21.59 -19.12
CA GLU A 121 -19.32 22.52 -18.86
C GLU A 121 -20.62 21.79 -18.55
N ASP A 122 -20.81 20.57 -19.09
CA ASP A 122 -21.93 19.68 -18.77
C ASP A 122 -21.83 19.06 -17.36
N GLY A 123 -20.71 19.27 -16.65
CA GLY A 123 -20.45 18.70 -15.35
C GLY A 123 -20.27 17.18 -15.37
N GLU A 124 -20.09 16.56 -16.53
CA GLU A 124 -19.98 15.10 -16.62
C GLU A 124 -18.57 14.58 -16.32
N PHE A 125 -17.51 15.21 -16.81
CA PHE A 125 -16.13 14.72 -16.67
C PHE A 125 -15.18 15.75 -16.06
N SER A 126 -14.34 15.31 -15.14
CA SER A 126 -13.13 16.02 -14.71
C SER A 126 -11.88 15.29 -15.16
N LEU A 127 -10.88 16.04 -15.63
CA LEU A 127 -9.61 15.49 -16.07
C LEU A 127 -8.51 15.79 -15.06
N GLU A 128 -7.87 14.75 -14.52
CA GLU A 128 -6.79 14.84 -13.54
C GLU A 128 -5.53 14.10 -14.02
N LEU A 129 -4.37 14.56 -13.55
CA LEU A 129 -3.11 13.84 -13.70
C LEU A 129 -2.79 13.07 -12.43
N CYS A 130 -2.50 11.78 -12.57
CA CYS A 130 -1.99 10.94 -11.50
C CYS A 130 -0.53 10.56 -11.77
N ARG A 131 0.32 10.52 -10.74
CA ARG A 131 1.74 10.18 -10.91
C ARG A 131 1.98 8.68 -11.07
N CYS A 132 1.27 7.83 -10.34
CA CYS A 132 1.43 6.38 -10.47
C CYS A 132 0.16 5.67 -10.00
N LEU A 133 -0.30 4.70 -10.79
CA LEU A 133 -1.42 3.83 -10.46
C LEU A 133 -0.98 2.40 -10.09
N GLY A 134 0.32 2.13 -10.06
CA GLY A 134 0.87 0.80 -9.72
C GLY A 134 0.67 -0.30 -10.76
N ALA A 135 -0.01 -0.03 -11.87
CA ALA A 135 -0.34 -1.00 -12.92
C ALA A 135 0.61 -0.92 -14.14
N CYS A 136 1.93 -0.84 -13.91
CA CYS A 136 2.90 -0.57 -14.99
C CYS A 136 2.93 -1.63 -16.11
N GLY A 137 2.54 -2.88 -15.82
CA GLY A 137 2.44 -3.95 -16.82
C GLY A 137 1.36 -3.72 -17.88
N LEU A 138 0.36 -2.88 -17.57
CA LEU A 138 -0.79 -2.58 -18.42
C LEU A 138 -0.71 -1.17 -19.05
N ALA A 139 0.47 -0.54 -19.00
CA ALA A 139 0.67 0.81 -19.49
C ALA A 139 0.42 0.93 -21.01
N PRO A 140 -0.15 2.04 -21.52
CA PRO A 140 -0.67 3.21 -20.80
C PRO A 140 -1.97 2.92 -20.02
N VAL A 141 -2.08 3.42 -18.78
CA VAL A 141 -3.25 3.21 -17.91
C VAL A 141 -3.91 4.53 -17.56
N ILE A 142 -5.24 4.54 -17.56
CA ILE A 142 -6.05 5.61 -16.95
C ILE A 142 -7.02 4.99 -15.94
N THR A 143 -7.57 5.81 -15.04
CA THR A 143 -8.72 5.41 -14.21
C THR A 143 -9.90 6.32 -14.44
N VAL A 144 -11.10 5.75 -14.56
CA VAL A 144 -12.36 6.50 -14.53
C VAL A 144 -13.11 6.08 -13.27
N ASP A 145 -13.35 7.00 -12.34
CA ASP A 145 -14.00 6.73 -11.04
C ASP A 145 -13.36 5.59 -10.21
N GLY A 146 -12.05 5.40 -10.38
CA GLY A 146 -11.29 4.34 -9.71
C GLY A 146 -11.27 3.00 -10.45
N HIS A 147 -12.02 2.84 -11.54
CA HIS A 147 -11.90 1.69 -12.44
C HIS A 147 -10.69 1.85 -13.33
N ILE A 148 -9.80 0.85 -13.33
CA ILE A 148 -8.59 0.82 -14.15
C ILE A 148 -8.96 0.44 -15.58
N GLU A 149 -8.62 1.29 -16.54
CA GLU A 149 -8.69 1.00 -17.97
C GLU A 149 -7.25 0.74 -18.47
N PRO A 150 -6.92 -0.52 -18.83
CA PRO A 150 -5.58 -0.92 -19.27
C PRO A 150 -5.34 -0.63 -20.76
N GLU A 151 -4.06 -0.56 -21.15
CA GLU A 151 -3.58 -0.49 -22.54
C GLU A 151 -4.32 0.55 -23.40
N VAL A 152 -4.57 1.72 -22.82
CA VAL A 152 -5.37 2.75 -23.47
C VAL A 152 -4.61 3.33 -24.65
N SER A 153 -5.20 3.17 -25.83
CA SER A 153 -4.76 3.82 -27.06
C SER A 153 -5.55 5.12 -27.28
N PRO A 154 -4.97 6.12 -27.98
CA PRO A 154 -5.70 7.33 -28.33
C PRO A 154 -7.01 7.05 -29.11
N THR A 155 -7.03 6.02 -29.95
CA THR A 155 -8.24 5.64 -30.72
C THR A 155 -9.34 5.03 -29.84
N GLY A 156 -8.98 4.40 -28.72
CA GLY A 156 -9.93 3.84 -27.77
C GLY A 156 -10.57 4.86 -26.82
N VAL A 157 -10.01 6.07 -26.71
CA VAL A 157 -10.49 7.11 -25.78
C VAL A 157 -11.99 7.44 -25.94
N PRO A 158 -12.53 7.66 -27.16
CA PRO A 158 -13.96 7.98 -27.31
C PRO A 158 -14.87 6.85 -26.82
N TYR A 159 -14.47 5.59 -27.07
CA TYR A 159 -15.22 4.42 -26.62
C TYR A 159 -15.23 4.31 -25.08
N ILE A 160 -14.09 4.56 -24.44
CA ILE A 160 -13.99 4.56 -22.98
C ILE A 160 -14.87 5.66 -22.37
N LEU A 161 -14.85 6.86 -22.94
CA LEU A 161 -15.70 7.96 -22.46
C LEU A 161 -17.20 7.63 -22.62
N ALA A 162 -17.61 7.09 -23.77
CA ALA A 162 -19.00 6.69 -24.00
C ALA A 162 -19.47 5.60 -23.03
N LYS A 163 -18.63 4.56 -22.81
CA LYS A 163 -18.88 3.48 -21.85
C LYS A 163 -19.17 4.02 -20.44
N HIS A 164 -18.44 5.03 -20.00
CA HIS A 164 -18.59 5.61 -18.66
C HIS A 164 -19.67 6.69 -18.58
N ARG A 165 -20.07 7.34 -19.69
CA ARG A 165 -21.24 8.25 -19.72
C ARG A 165 -22.54 7.54 -19.34
N GLU A 166 -22.71 6.29 -19.79
CA GLU A 166 -23.92 5.49 -19.53
C GLU A 166 -23.89 4.81 -18.16
N ALA A 167 -22.72 4.68 -17.53
CA ALA A 167 -22.56 4.04 -16.24
C ALA A 167 -22.90 5.02 -15.10
N ALA A 168 -23.82 4.66 -14.20
CA ALA A 168 -24.04 5.46 -13.00
C ALA A 168 -22.76 5.51 -12.16
N ARG A 169 -22.35 6.72 -11.71
CA ARG A 169 -21.19 6.93 -10.83
C ARG A 169 -21.25 5.91 -9.67
N PRO A 170 -20.31 4.97 -9.57
CA PRO A 170 -20.25 4.12 -8.40
C PRO A 170 -19.90 5.03 -7.22
N SER A 171 -20.81 5.14 -6.25
CA SER A 171 -20.45 5.70 -4.95
C SER A 171 -19.39 4.75 -4.39
N VAL A 172 -18.13 5.19 -4.32
CA VAL A 172 -17.12 4.44 -3.58
C VAL A 172 -17.62 4.44 -2.14
N PRO A 173 -18.10 3.31 -1.60
CA PRO A 173 -18.55 3.31 -0.23
C PRO A 173 -17.29 3.52 0.61
N VAL A 174 -17.22 4.64 1.31
CA VAL A 174 -16.29 4.82 2.42
C VAL A 174 -16.76 3.84 3.49
N THR A 175 -16.37 2.57 3.35
CA THR A 175 -16.58 1.61 4.40
C THR A 175 -15.67 2.03 5.54
N ARG A 176 -16.26 2.68 6.55
CA ARG A 176 -15.62 2.83 7.86
C ARG A 176 -15.47 1.42 8.41
N HIS A 177 -14.39 0.75 8.02
CA HIS A 177 -13.97 -0.48 8.64
C HIS A 177 -13.82 -0.20 10.14
N PRO A 178 -14.28 -1.09 11.03
CA PRO A 178 -14.09 -0.92 12.45
C PRO A 178 -12.60 -0.67 12.70
N SER A 179 -12.30 0.35 13.52
CA SER A 179 -10.95 0.92 13.61
C SER A 179 -9.90 -0.20 13.66
N PRO A 180 -8.86 -0.15 12.82
CA PRO A 180 -7.81 -1.17 12.80
C PRO A 180 -7.27 -1.46 14.21
N VAL A 181 -7.33 -0.45 15.07
CA VAL A 181 -6.91 -0.46 16.47
C VAL A 181 -7.63 -1.52 17.32
N THR A 182 -8.92 -1.78 17.13
CA THR A 182 -9.65 -2.75 17.99
C THR A 182 -9.25 -4.20 17.67
N ARG A 183 -9.11 -4.53 16.38
CA ARG A 183 -8.61 -5.84 15.94
C ARG A 183 -7.14 -6.03 16.30
N LEU A 184 -6.34 -4.98 16.14
CA LEU A 184 -4.92 -5.00 16.49
C LEU A 184 -4.70 -5.11 18.01
N ARG A 185 -5.53 -4.48 18.83
CA ARG A 185 -5.51 -4.63 20.30
C ARG A 185 -5.83 -6.06 20.77
N ALA A 186 -6.64 -6.81 20.02
CA ALA A 186 -6.90 -8.22 20.32
C ALA A 186 -5.70 -9.10 19.91
N ALA A 187 -5.18 -8.90 18.69
CA ALA A 187 -4.02 -9.64 18.17
C ALA A 187 -2.74 -9.40 19.00
N LEU A 188 -2.50 -8.17 19.46
CA LEU A 188 -1.37 -7.83 20.32
C LEU A 188 -1.44 -8.45 21.72
N ARG A 189 -2.64 -8.86 22.19
CA ARG A 189 -2.81 -9.54 23.49
C ARG A 189 -2.61 -11.04 23.40
N SER A 190 -2.82 -11.64 22.21
CA SER A 190 -2.69 -13.08 21.98
C SER A 190 -1.33 -13.51 21.42
N ALA A 191 -0.47 -12.56 21.02
CA ALA A 191 0.81 -12.87 20.39
C ALA A 191 1.87 -13.34 21.40
N SER A 192 1.88 -14.64 21.69
CA SER A 192 3.08 -15.36 22.10
C SER A 192 3.45 -16.31 20.96
N ALA A 193 4.49 -15.98 20.21
CA ALA A 193 4.88 -16.77 19.03
C ALA A 193 5.40 -18.16 19.44
N PRO A 194 4.94 -19.25 18.80
CA PRO A 194 5.54 -20.57 18.96
C PRO A 194 6.94 -20.62 18.32
N LYS A 195 7.83 -21.40 18.92
CA LYS A 195 9.24 -21.59 18.50
C LYS A 195 9.29 -22.58 17.32
N VAL A 196 8.76 -22.17 16.17
CA VAL A 196 8.69 -22.98 14.95
C VAL A 196 9.97 -22.77 14.13
N GLU A 197 10.56 -23.86 13.65
CA GLU A 197 11.72 -23.85 12.77
C GLU A 197 11.31 -23.25 11.41
N LYS A 198 12.11 -22.38 10.79
CA LYS A 198 11.70 -21.70 9.55
C LYS A 198 12.71 -21.90 8.44
N ILE A 199 12.20 -22.10 7.24
CA ILE A 199 13.00 -22.16 6.01
C ILE A 199 12.57 -21.02 5.11
N PHE A 200 13.52 -20.16 4.76
CA PHE A 200 13.31 -19.03 3.88
C PHE A 200 13.93 -19.27 2.51
N VAL A 201 13.11 -19.31 1.47
CA VAL A 201 13.57 -19.36 0.07
C VAL A 201 13.56 -17.96 -0.52
N CYS A 202 14.64 -17.57 -1.19
CA CYS A 202 14.73 -16.25 -1.81
C CYS A 202 13.79 -16.14 -3.04
N GLY A 203 12.82 -15.24 -2.97
CA GLY A 203 11.92 -14.88 -4.07
C GLY A 203 12.36 -13.67 -4.90
N GLY A 204 13.61 -13.20 -4.71
CA GLY A 204 14.17 -12.11 -5.53
C GLY A 204 14.27 -12.48 -7.01
N THR A 205 14.23 -11.49 -7.90
CA THR A 205 14.20 -11.70 -9.37
C THR A 205 15.29 -12.63 -9.87
N GLY A 206 16.53 -12.50 -9.39
CA GLY A 206 17.65 -13.37 -9.77
C GLY A 206 17.49 -14.83 -9.30
N CYS A 207 16.83 -15.07 -8.17
CA CYS A 207 16.54 -16.43 -7.70
C CYS A 207 15.32 -17.02 -8.43
N LYS A 208 14.32 -16.20 -8.75
CA LYS A 208 13.19 -16.61 -9.62
C LYS A 208 13.67 -17.07 -10.98
N SER A 209 14.55 -16.29 -11.64
CA SER A 209 15.13 -16.69 -12.93
C SER A 209 16.00 -17.95 -12.85
N ALA A 210 16.56 -18.26 -11.67
CA ALA A 210 17.35 -19.46 -11.43
C ALA A 210 16.50 -20.68 -10.98
N GLY A 211 15.16 -20.56 -10.94
CA GLY A 211 14.27 -21.67 -10.61
C GLY A 211 13.98 -21.87 -9.12
N CYS A 212 13.94 -20.80 -8.31
CA CYS A 212 13.64 -20.94 -6.87
C CYS A 212 12.25 -21.53 -6.56
N ASP A 213 11.28 -21.39 -7.46
CA ASP A 213 9.94 -21.94 -7.28
C ASP A 213 9.97 -23.48 -7.26
N ALA A 214 10.77 -24.10 -8.14
CA ALA A 214 10.98 -25.54 -8.15
C ALA A 214 11.70 -26.04 -6.89
N VAL A 215 12.65 -25.26 -6.36
CA VAL A 215 13.31 -25.57 -5.08
C VAL A 215 12.32 -25.50 -3.92
N ARG A 216 11.47 -24.47 -3.89
CA ARG A 216 10.43 -24.32 -2.87
C ARG A 216 9.47 -25.50 -2.88
N GLU A 217 8.95 -25.87 -4.06
CA GLU A 217 8.04 -27.01 -4.20
C GLU A 217 8.70 -28.34 -3.79
N ALA A 218 9.98 -28.54 -4.10
CA ALA A 218 10.70 -29.75 -3.71
C ALA A 218 10.88 -29.83 -2.19
N ILE A 219 11.21 -28.71 -1.53
CA ILE A 219 11.31 -28.63 -0.06
C ILE A 219 9.95 -28.88 0.59
N GLU A 220 8.88 -28.26 0.08
CA GLU A 220 7.52 -28.45 0.58
C GLU A 220 7.11 -29.92 0.52
N ARG A 221 7.32 -30.59 -0.62
CA ARG A 221 7.03 -32.03 -0.79
C ARG A 221 7.79 -32.89 0.22
N GLU A 222 9.08 -32.62 0.46
CA GLU A 222 9.88 -33.38 1.42
C GLU A 222 9.49 -33.11 2.87
N LEU A 223 9.08 -31.88 3.21
CA LEU A 223 8.54 -31.55 4.53
C LEU A 223 7.23 -32.29 4.80
N SER A 224 6.32 -32.34 3.81
CA SER A 224 5.07 -33.08 3.94
C SER A 224 5.29 -34.60 4.02
N ALA A 225 6.22 -35.13 3.22
CA ALA A 225 6.60 -36.55 3.30
C ALA A 225 7.21 -36.93 4.67
N ALA A 226 7.90 -35.98 5.32
CA ALA A 226 8.44 -36.15 6.67
C ALA A 226 7.44 -35.79 7.79
N LEU A 227 6.19 -35.42 7.47
CA LEU A 227 5.15 -34.98 8.41
C LEU A 227 5.58 -33.78 9.28
N LEU A 228 6.31 -32.84 8.68
CA LEU A 228 6.86 -31.66 9.36
C LEU A 228 6.06 -30.37 9.15
N ASP A 229 4.93 -30.41 8.45
CA ASP A 229 4.16 -29.21 8.04
C ASP A 229 3.72 -28.33 9.22
N GLY A 230 3.50 -28.92 10.41
CA GLY A 230 3.17 -28.18 11.64
C GLY A 230 4.37 -27.71 12.46
N ARG A 231 5.59 -28.19 12.14
CA ARG A 231 6.82 -27.95 12.93
C ARG A 231 7.82 -27.05 12.21
N VAL A 232 7.77 -27.03 10.88
CA VAL A 232 8.67 -26.25 10.03
C VAL A 232 7.85 -25.36 9.11
N LYS A 233 8.01 -24.05 9.22
CA LYS A 233 7.34 -23.08 8.34
C LYS A 233 8.24 -22.75 7.16
N LEU A 234 7.77 -23.06 5.95
CA LEU A 234 8.40 -22.65 4.70
C LEU A 234 7.83 -21.28 4.28
N ALA A 235 8.71 -20.31 4.01
CA ALA A 235 8.32 -18.97 3.59
C ALA A 235 9.19 -18.47 2.42
N VAL A 236 8.61 -17.64 1.57
CA VAL A 236 9.36 -16.93 0.53
C VAL A 236 9.73 -15.55 1.04
N THR A 237 11.02 -15.23 1.02
CA THR A 237 11.54 -13.94 1.48
C THR A 237 11.99 -13.07 0.31
N GLY A 238 12.18 -11.78 0.57
CA GLY A 238 12.78 -10.84 -0.38
C GLY A 238 14.22 -11.20 -0.77
N CYS A 239 14.81 -10.37 -1.63
CA CYS A 239 16.14 -10.62 -2.20
C CYS A 239 17.27 -10.57 -1.15
N PHE A 240 18.11 -11.61 -1.07
CA PHE A 240 19.32 -11.58 -0.23
C PHE A 240 20.50 -10.80 -0.84
N GLY A 241 20.43 -10.41 -2.11
CA GLY A 241 21.40 -9.52 -2.75
C GLY A 241 22.55 -10.18 -3.51
N SER A 242 22.60 -11.51 -3.58
CA SER A 242 23.62 -12.25 -4.35
C SER A 242 22.98 -13.08 -5.45
N CYS A 243 22.60 -12.44 -6.56
CA CYS A 243 21.98 -13.13 -7.69
C CYS A 243 22.87 -14.26 -8.25
N ALA A 244 24.21 -14.08 -8.24
CA ALA A 244 25.16 -15.09 -8.70
C ALA A 244 25.21 -16.39 -7.85
N LEU A 245 24.61 -16.37 -6.66
CA LEU A 245 24.54 -17.52 -5.76
C LEU A 245 23.15 -18.16 -5.76
N GLY A 246 22.19 -17.65 -6.55
CA GLY A 246 20.83 -18.14 -6.60
C GLY A 246 20.71 -19.56 -7.20
N PRO A 247 19.66 -20.34 -6.83
CA PRO A 247 18.72 -20.09 -5.73
C PRO A 247 19.40 -20.17 -4.35
N VAL A 248 19.06 -19.23 -3.47
CA VAL A 248 19.58 -19.21 -2.08
C VAL A 248 18.47 -19.48 -1.08
N MET A 249 18.84 -20.12 0.03
CA MET A 249 17.93 -20.49 1.12
C MET A 249 18.58 -20.22 2.47
N LEU A 250 17.77 -19.90 3.47
CA LEU A 250 18.23 -19.67 4.84
C LEU A 250 17.35 -20.47 5.81
N THR A 251 17.95 -21.16 6.77
CA THR A 251 17.22 -21.79 7.87
C THR A 251 17.29 -20.97 9.15
N GLN A 252 16.27 -21.08 9.98
CA GLN A 252 16.18 -20.50 11.32
C GLN A 252 15.73 -21.59 12.30
N PRO A 253 16.28 -21.61 13.53
CA PRO A 253 17.00 -20.51 14.20
C PRO A 253 18.53 -20.50 14.01
N ASP A 254 19.11 -21.51 13.37
CA ASP A 254 20.57 -21.68 13.26
C ASP A 254 21.26 -20.75 12.25
N GLY A 255 20.49 -20.13 11.34
CA GLY A 255 20.98 -19.11 10.42
C GLY A 255 21.85 -19.66 9.28
N VAL A 256 21.72 -20.95 8.96
CA VAL A 256 22.52 -21.58 7.90
C VAL A 256 22.05 -21.08 6.53
N PHE A 257 23.00 -20.59 5.74
CA PHE A 257 22.80 -19.99 4.43
C PHE A 257 23.30 -20.94 3.34
N TYR A 258 22.35 -21.42 2.53
CA TYR A 258 22.60 -22.29 1.39
C TYR A 258 22.62 -21.48 0.09
N GLN A 259 23.58 -21.81 -0.76
CA GLN A 259 23.77 -21.21 -2.08
C GLN A 259 23.66 -22.27 -3.19
N ARG A 260 23.20 -21.84 -4.37
CA ARG A 260 23.05 -22.66 -5.58
C ARG A 260 22.23 -23.92 -5.33
N VAL A 261 21.18 -23.80 -4.53
CA VAL A 261 20.30 -24.91 -4.17
C VAL A 261 19.52 -25.35 -5.40
N ARG A 262 19.47 -26.65 -5.64
CA ARG A 262 18.68 -27.28 -6.70
C ARG A 262 17.53 -28.10 -6.11
N PRO A 263 16.46 -28.40 -6.88
CA PRO A 263 15.35 -29.21 -6.39
C PRO A 263 15.79 -30.57 -5.81
N GLU A 264 16.82 -31.20 -6.37
CA GLU A 264 17.33 -32.50 -5.92
C GLU A 264 17.99 -32.44 -4.54
N ASP A 265 18.37 -31.24 -4.10
CA ASP A 265 18.99 -31.03 -2.80
C ASP A 265 17.99 -31.05 -1.64
N ALA A 266 16.69 -30.95 -1.95
CA ALA A 266 15.63 -30.80 -0.96
C ALA A 266 15.61 -31.94 0.07
N ALA A 267 15.69 -33.19 -0.41
CA ALA A 267 15.71 -34.36 0.47
C ALA A 267 16.92 -34.36 1.42
N ALA A 268 18.09 -33.93 0.93
CA ALA A 268 19.29 -33.84 1.75
C ALA A 268 19.14 -32.76 2.82
N ILE A 269 18.58 -31.60 2.48
CA ILE A 269 18.37 -30.50 3.41
C ILE A 269 17.35 -30.90 4.49
N VAL A 270 16.18 -31.43 4.10
CA VAL A 270 15.16 -31.82 5.08
C VAL A 270 15.64 -32.95 5.98
N ARG A 271 16.22 -34.02 5.41
CA ARG A 271 16.58 -35.21 6.20
C ARG A 271 17.86 -35.03 7.01
N ARG A 272 18.90 -34.44 6.43
CA ARG A 272 20.21 -34.31 7.11
C ARG A 272 20.26 -33.10 8.02
N HIS A 273 19.67 -31.98 7.60
CA HIS A 273 19.78 -30.73 8.33
C HIS A 273 18.57 -30.47 9.21
N VAL A 274 17.36 -30.44 8.66
CA VAL A 274 16.15 -30.12 9.44
C VAL A 274 15.80 -31.22 10.46
N LEU A 275 15.95 -32.49 10.08
CA LEU A 275 15.77 -33.62 11.01
C LEU A 275 17.06 -33.98 11.76
N GLY A 276 18.19 -34.02 11.06
CA GLY A 276 19.46 -34.51 11.59
C GLY A 276 20.38 -33.46 12.22
N GLY A 277 20.01 -32.17 12.17
CA GLY A 277 20.77 -31.05 12.75
C GLY A 277 22.11 -30.74 12.08
N LYS A 278 22.45 -31.40 10.95
CA LYS A 278 23.76 -31.27 10.29
C LYS A 278 23.62 -30.57 8.94
N PRO A 279 24.23 -29.39 8.74
CA PRO A 279 24.20 -28.70 7.46
C PRO A 279 24.75 -29.55 6.29
N VAL A 280 24.23 -29.27 5.09
CA VAL A 280 24.72 -29.87 3.84
C VAL A 280 25.96 -29.09 3.37
N SER A 281 27.14 -29.53 3.78
CA SER A 281 28.42 -28.81 3.60
C SER A 281 28.72 -28.37 2.15
N ARG A 282 28.35 -29.17 1.14
CA ARG A 282 28.56 -28.83 -0.29
C ARG A 282 27.75 -27.62 -0.77
N LEU A 283 26.69 -27.24 -0.04
CA LEU A 283 25.81 -26.11 -0.37
C LEU A 283 26.17 -24.84 0.41
N LEU A 284 27.17 -24.90 1.30
CA LEU A 284 27.65 -23.76 2.07
C LEU A 284 28.68 -22.96 1.27
N HIS A 285 29.00 -21.74 1.72
CA HIS A 285 30.10 -20.96 1.16
C HIS A 285 31.45 -21.58 1.50
N SER A 286 31.62 -21.97 2.77
CA SER A 286 32.73 -22.75 3.28
C SER A 286 32.22 -23.67 4.40
N PRO A 287 32.77 -24.88 4.59
CA PRO A 287 32.36 -25.78 5.67
C PRO A 287 32.35 -25.13 7.06
N ASP A 288 33.25 -24.17 7.31
CA ASP A 288 33.41 -23.47 8.59
C ASP A 288 32.61 -22.15 8.69
N GLN A 289 31.96 -21.73 7.60
CA GLN A 289 31.22 -20.45 7.51
C GLN A 289 29.79 -20.70 7.03
N PRO A 290 28.92 -21.23 7.90
CA PRO A 290 27.56 -21.61 7.51
C PRO A 290 26.64 -20.40 7.36
N ARG A 291 26.99 -19.21 7.89
CA ARG A 291 26.09 -18.05 7.86
C ARG A 291 26.49 -17.07 6.78
N MET A 292 25.49 -16.40 6.24
CA MET A 292 25.66 -15.34 5.24
C MET A 292 26.56 -14.20 5.73
N ALA A 293 26.53 -13.88 7.02
CA ALA A 293 27.37 -12.82 7.62
C ALA A 293 28.87 -13.15 7.60
N ASP A 294 29.22 -14.43 7.52
CA ASP A 294 30.59 -14.91 7.54
C ASP A 294 31.24 -14.80 6.13
N ILE A 295 30.44 -14.63 5.07
CA ILE A 295 30.91 -14.48 3.69
C ILE A 295 31.52 -13.08 3.50
N SER A 296 32.79 -13.03 3.06
CA SER A 296 33.55 -11.79 2.82
C SER A 296 32.75 -10.70 2.09
N PHE A 297 32.04 -11.08 1.02
CA PHE A 297 31.19 -10.17 0.25
C PHE A 297 30.13 -9.46 1.11
N PHE A 298 29.49 -10.16 2.04
CA PHE A 298 28.39 -9.64 2.86
C PHE A 298 28.84 -9.05 4.19
N SER A 299 29.96 -9.52 4.75
CA SER A 299 30.47 -9.13 6.07
C SER A 299 30.68 -7.62 6.25
N ARG A 300 30.99 -6.91 5.16
CA ARG A 300 31.22 -5.45 5.16
C ARG A 300 29.97 -4.63 4.80
N GLN A 301 28.84 -5.27 4.48
CA GLN A 301 27.63 -4.58 4.01
C GLN A 301 26.69 -4.26 5.17
N GLN A 302 26.30 -2.99 5.31
CA GLN A 302 25.18 -2.61 6.17
C GLN A 302 23.85 -2.79 5.42
N ARG A 303 22.95 -3.60 5.99
CA ARG A 303 21.67 -3.94 5.37
C ARG A 303 20.55 -3.10 5.95
N LEU A 304 20.45 -1.82 5.60
CA LEU A 304 19.40 -0.95 6.14
C LEU A 304 18.00 -1.33 5.63
N VAL A 305 17.81 -1.39 4.31
CA VAL A 305 16.51 -1.74 3.69
C VAL A 305 16.19 -3.24 3.84
N ARG A 306 17.21 -4.09 3.88
CA ARG A 306 17.09 -5.55 3.91
C ARG A 306 17.39 -6.18 5.27
N GLN A 307 17.37 -5.39 6.35
CA GLN A 307 17.69 -5.88 7.70
C GLN A 307 16.82 -7.07 8.13
N ASN A 308 15.59 -7.10 7.63
CA ASN A 308 14.59 -8.10 8.00
C ASN A 308 14.54 -9.31 7.06
N THR A 309 15.29 -9.31 5.95
CA THR A 309 15.27 -10.41 4.97
C THR A 309 15.83 -11.69 5.57
N GLY A 310 15.01 -12.75 5.60
CA GLY A 310 15.37 -14.03 6.23
C GLY A 310 15.20 -14.07 7.75
N ALA A 311 14.71 -12.98 8.36
CA ALA A 311 14.38 -12.92 9.79
C ALA A 311 12.86 -12.94 10.03
N LEU A 312 12.07 -12.44 9.07
CA LEU A 312 10.61 -12.46 9.11
C LEU A 312 10.02 -12.89 7.77
N ASP A 313 8.90 -13.58 7.86
CA ASP A 313 7.97 -13.76 6.75
C ASP A 313 7.11 -12.50 6.60
N ALA A 314 7.16 -11.85 5.43
CA ALA A 314 6.48 -10.59 5.16
C ALA A 314 4.95 -10.72 5.14
N GLU A 315 4.44 -11.93 4.96
CA GLU A 315 3.01 -12.23 4.95
C GLU A 315 2.50 -12.67 6.34
N SER A 316 3.40 -12.78 7.33
CA SER A 316 3.10 -13.24 8.68
C SER A 316 3.01 -12.07 9.68
N MET A 317 1.80 -11.79 10.14
CA MET A 317 1.57 -10.83 11.22
C MET A 317 2.27 -11.24 12.51
N ASP A 318 2.30 -12.54 12.83
CA ASP A 318 2.95 -13.05 14.04
C ASP A 318 4.47 -12.82 13.99
N ASP A 319 5.09 -12.98 12.82
CA ASP A 319 6.52 -12.71 12.63
C ASP A 319 6.82 -11.22 12.81
N TYR A 320 5.99 -10.36 12.22
CA TYR A 320 6.13 -8.92 12.35
C TYR A 320 6.02 -8.48 13.81
N LEU A 321 5.05 -9.03 14.56
CA LEU A 321 4.91 -8.79 16.00
C LEU A 321 6.11 -9.31 16.81
N ALA A 322 6.60 -10.50 16.48
CA ALA A 322 7.74 -11.12 17.18
C ALA A 322 9.03 -10.30 17.07
N VAL A 323 9.25 -9.61 15.95
CA VAL A 323 10.42 -8.72 15.75
C VAL A 323 10.20 -7.29 16.29
N GLY A 324 9.14 -7.06 17.08
CA GLY A 324 8.85 -5.76 17.67
C GLY A 324 8.00 -4.85 16.79
N GLY A 325 7.31 -5.40 15.79
CA GLY A 325 6.28 -4.70 15.03
C GLY A 325 5.23 -4.08 15.94
N PHE A 326 4.76 -2.87 15.57
CA PHE A 326 3.83 -2.07 16.36
C PHE A 326 4.30 -1.69 17.78
N GLN A 327 5.58 -1.84 18.15
CA GLN A 327 6.07 -1.37 19.46
C GLN A 327 5.81 0.12 19.69
N ALA A 328 6.07 0.96 18.69
CA ALA A 328 5.79 2.40 18.76
C ALA A 328 4.30 2.67 19.00
N LEU A 329 3.42 1.92 18.32
CA LEU A 329 1.98 2.04 18.51
C LEU A 329 1.54 1.52 19.88
N LYS A 330 2.10 0.40 20.36
CA LYS A 330 1.85 -0.13 21.71
C LYS A 330 2.26 0.87 22.78
N LYS A 331 3.40 1.55 22.59
CA LYS A 331 3.86 2.66 23.43
C LYS A 331 2.88 3.83 23.38
N ALA A 332 2.54 4.32 22.20
CA ALA A 332 1.61 5.44 22.02
C ALA A 332 0.22 5.16 22.62
N LEU A 333 -0.29 3.94 22.50
CA LEU A 333 -1.57 3.53 23.09
C LEU A 333 -1.57 3.47 24.63
N ALA A 334 -0.39 3.41 25.25
CA ALA A 334 -0.21 3.45 26.70
C ALA A 334 0.09 4.86 27.23
N MET A 335 0.31 5.83 26.35
CA MET A 335 0.60 7.23 26.68
C MET A 335 -0.68 8.07 26.65
N LYS A 336 -0.68 9.18 27.39
CA LYS A 336 -1.73 10.20 27.25
C LYS A 336 -1.54 10.93 25.91
N PRO A 337 -2.62 11.43 25.29
CA PRO A 337 -2.53 12.13 24.00
C PRO A 337 -1.50 13.27 23.97
N ALA A 338 -1.37 14.03 25.07
CA ALA A 338 -0.37 15.10 25.17
C ALA A 338 1.08 14.58 25.13
N GLU A 339 1.35 13.44 25.76
CA GLU A 339 2.69 12.85 25.82
C GLU A 339 3.13 12.27 24.47
N VAL A 340 2.20 11.92 23.58
CA VAL A 340 2.50 11.40 22.24
C VAL A 340 2.96 12.52 21.29
N VAL A 341 2.50 13.75 21.52
CA VAL A 341 2.78 14.91 20.66
C VAL A 341 4.14 15.53 20.98
N GLU A 342 4.63 15.39 22.21
CA GLU A 342 5.89 16.01 22.67
C GLU A 342 7.14 15.11 22.57
N ILE A 343 7.12 14.03 21.76
CA ILE A 343 8.26 13.09 21.59
C ILE A 343 9.26 13.56 20.53
#